data_AF-A0A2S6GWY9-F1
#
_entry.id   AF-A0A2S6GWY9-F1
#
_cell.length_a   1.000
_cell.length_b   1.000
_cell.length_c   1.000
_cell.angle_alpha   90.00
_cell.angle_beta   90.00
_cell.angle_gamma   90.00
#
_symmetry.space_group_name_H-M   'P 1'
#
loop_
_entity.id
_entity.type
_entity.pdbx_description
1 polymer ?
#
loop_
_entity_poly.entity_id
_entity_poly.type
_entity_poly.pdbx_seq_one_letter_code
_entity_poly.pdbx_strand_id
1 'polypeptide(L)'
;MFDDFAEEFPGHRLSVVDLRPICDCGWAADRYFPTTEDATTHWLRDHAFPAVESQPPNWLVVKSDVLREQVEEMITTRPEAALKLLAEVEKWHRPLTTKAVQAARHRGASWTDVGSALGVSRQAAHERFRALEL
;
A
#
# COMPACT_ATOMS: atom_id res chain seq x y z
N MET A 1 -4.63 15.47 34.73
CA MET A 1 -3.97 15.98 33.52
C MET A 1 -3.53 14.73 32.78
N PHE A 2 -4.37 14.26 31.84
CA PHE A 2 -4.05 13.07 31.05
C PHE A 2 -3.09 13.55 29.96
N ASP A 3 -1.82 13.17 30.08
CA ASP A 3 -0.82 13.42 29.05
C ASP A 3 -1.19 12.54 27.84
N ASP A 4 -1.78 13.18 26.84
CA ASP A 4 -2.13 12.58 25.55
C ASP A 4 -0.86 12.60 24.68
N PHE A 5 0.02 11.62 24.88
CA PHE A 5 1.17 11.40 24.00
C PHE A 5 0.67 10.77 22.70
N ALA A 6 0.19 11.60 21.78
CA ALA A 6 -0.05 11.17 20.41
C ALA A 6 1.31 10.91 19.74
N GLU A 7 1.63 9.64 19.51
CA GLU A 7 2.75 9.27 18.64
C GLU A 7 2.32 9.34 17.18
N GLU A 8 3.13 9.98 16.35
CA GLU A 8 2.93 10.06 14.91
C GLU A 8 3.97 9.24 14.17
N PHE A 9 3.49 8.38 13.28
CA PHE A 9 4.27 7.63 12.29
C PHE A 9 3.73 8.00 10.90
N PRO A 10 4.51 7.93 9.81
CA PRO A 10 4.05 8.39 8.49
C PRO A 10 2.67 7.82 8.08
N GLY A 11 1.64 8.68 8.07
CA GLY A 11 0.26 8.31 7.74
C GLY A 11 -0.56 7.63 8.86
N HIS A 12 -0.02 7.52 10.07
CA HIS A 12 -0.61 6.82 11.21
C HIS A 12 -0.40 7.61 12.51
N ARG A 13 -1.49 7.98 13.18
CA ARG A 13 -1.45 8.64 14.50
C ARG A 13 -2.03 7.73 15.57
N LEU A 14 -1.25 7.46 16.62
CA LEU A 14 -1.65 6.73 17.80
C LEU A 14 -2.46 7.61 18.76
N SER A 15 -3.52 7.02 19.32
CA SER A 15 -4.11 7.46 20.60
C SER A 15 -4.27 6.24 21.50
N VAL A 16 -4.00 6.39 22.80
CA VAL A 16 -4.19 5.32 23.78
C VAL A 16 -5.36 5.67 24.69
N VAL A 17 -6.47 4.93 24.56
CA VAL A 17 -7.69 5.12 25.34
C VAL A 17 -7.88 3.91 26.25
N ASP A 18 -7.97 4.12 27.56
CA ASP A 18 -8.09 3.04 28.56
C ASP A 18 -7.01 1.94 28.42
N LEU A 19 -5.76 2.32 28.10
CA LEU A 19 -4.66 1.40 27.81
C LEU A 19 -4.87 0.50 26.58
N ARG A 20 -5.74 0.91 25.66
CA ARG A 20 -5.93 0.29 24.35
C ARG A 20 -5.46 1.25 23.25
N PRO A 21 -4.48 0.86 22.42
CA PRO A 21 -4.05 1.69 21.30
C PRO A 21 -5.06 1.65 20.15
N ILE A 22 -5.38 2.82 19.63
CA ILE A 22 -6.19 3.04 18.43
C ILE A 22 -5.42 3.95 17.46
N CYS A 23 -5.63 3.77 16.17
CA CYS A 23 -5.04 4.59 15.12
C CYS A 23 -6.12 5.38 14.39
N ASP A 24 -5.80 6.59 13.96
CA ASP A 24 -6.66 7.43 13.11
C ASP A 24 -7.09 6.77 11.79
N CYS A 25 -6.34 5.80 11.29
CA CYS A 25 -6.71 4.99 10.12
C CYS A 25 -7.80 3.94 10.41
N GLY A 26 -8.34 3.89 11.63
CA GLY A 26 -9.39 2.97 12.06
C GLY A 26 -8.90 1.64 12.62
N TRP A 27 -7.59 1.41 12.69
CA TRP A 27 -7.02 0.25 13.38
C TRP A 27 -7.19 0.39 14.90
N ALA A 28 -7.48 -0.70 15.59
CA ALA A 28 -7.52 -0.77 17.04
C ALA A 28 -7.02 -2.13 17.49
N ALA A 29 -6.21 -2.18 18.55
CA ALA A 29 -5.84 -3.45 19.15
C ALA A 29 -7.10 -4.20 19.63
N ASP A 30 -7.05 -5.52 19.62
CA ASP A 30 -8.12 -6.39 20.13
C ASP A 30 -8.10 -6.56 21.66
N ARG A 31 -7.09 -5.98 22.32
CA ARG A 31 -6.82 -6.13 23.74
C ARG A 31 -6.33 -4.84 24.39
N TYR A 32 -6.33 -4.85 25.72
CA TYR A 32 -5.77 -3.82 26.58
C TYR A 32 -4.34 -4.19 27.00
N PHE A 33 -3.55 -3.19 27.36
CA PHE A 33 -2.14 -3.36 27.74
C PHE A 33 -1.88 -2.93 29.19
N PRO A 34 -0.81 -3.43 29.84
CA PRO A 34 -0.48 -3.04 31.21
C PRO A 34 -0.08 -1.58 31.35
N THR A 35 0.57 -1.02 30.32
CA THR A 35 1.07 0.37 30.32
C THR A 35 0.84 1.04 28.97
N THR A 36 0.90 2.38 28.94
CA THR A 36 0.90 3.15 27.68
C THR A 36 2.09 2.82 26.80
N GLU A 37 3.26 2.52 27.38
CA GLU A 37 4.46 2.12 26.65
C GLU A 37 4.28 0.76 25.95
N ASP A 38 3.66 -0.21 26.63
CA ASP A 38 3.32 -1.51 26.04
C ASP A 38 2.30 -1.37 24.90
N ALA A 39 1.28 -0.52 25.09
CA ALA A 39 0.28 -0.22 24.06
C ALA A 39 0.93 0.41 22.81
N THR A 40 1.84 1.36 23.03
CA THR A 40 2.58 2.07 21.99
C THR A 40 3.51 1.14 21.23
N THR A 41 4.29 0.33 21.95
CA THR A 41 5.18 -0.68 21.35
C THR A 41 4.42 -1.67 20.49
N HIS A 42 3.25 -2.12 20.96
CA HIS A 42 2.38 -3.00 20.18
C HIS A 42 1.85 -2.31 18.92
N TRP A 43 1.39 -1.05 19.02
CA TRP A 43 0.96 -0.29 17.85
C TRP A 43 2.08 -0.10 16.82
N LEU A 44 3.28 0.29 17.25
CA LEU A 44 4.43 0.42 16.36
C LEU A 44 4.70 -0.91 15.63
N ARG A 45 4.88 -2.00 16.40
CA ARG A 45 5.33 -3.29 15.87
C ARG A 45 4.28 -3.98 15.00
N ASP A 46 3.04 -4.02 15.46
CA ASP A 46 2.00 -4.86 14.86
C ASP A 46 1.09 -4.09 13.90
N HIS A 47 1.23 -2.76 13.81
CA HIS A 47 0.44 -1.92 12.92
C HIS A 47 1.26 -0.90 12.12
N ALA A 48 1.86 0.10 12.76
CA ALA A 48 2.42 1.26 12.06
C ALA A 48 3.61 0.90 11.15
N PHE A 49 4.57 0.10 11.65
CA PHE A 49 5.71 -0.35 10.86
C PHE A 49 5.27 -1.25 9.68
N PRO A 50 4.51 -2.35 9.88
CA PRO A 50 4.06 -3.18 8.76
C PRO A 50 3.24 -2.41 7.73
N ALA A 51 2.41 -1.46 8.16
CA ALA A 51 1.61 -0.65 7.26
C ALA A 51 2.48 0.20 6.34
N VAL A 52 3.50 0.88 6.87
CA VAL A 52 4.44 1.67 6.05
C VAL A 52 5.32 0.78 5.17
N GLU A 53 5.79 -0.36 5.67
CA GLU A 53 6.58 -1.31 4.86
C GLU A 53 5.81 -1.90 3.68
N SER A 54 4.47 -1.99 3.80
CA SER A 54 3.61 -2.46 2.72
C SER A 54 3.40 -1.43 1.60
N GLN A 55 3.75 -0.16 1.83
CA GLN A 55 3.61 0.92 0.86
C GLN A 55 4.84 1.02 -0.05
N PRO A 56 4.67 1.44 -1.32
CA PRO A 56 5.80 1.79 -2.16
C PRO A 56 6.57 2.99 -1.55
N PRO A 57 7.91 3.05 -1.71
CA PRO A 57 8.68 4.21 -1.25
C PRO A 57 8.17 5.52 -1.89
N ASN A 58 7.93 6.54 -1.07
CA ASN A 58 7.33 7.81 -1.52
C ASN A 58 8.08 8.47 -2.70
N TRP A 59 9.42 8.40 -2.71
CA TRP A 59 10.21 8.97 -3.81
C TRP A 59 9.90 8.31 -5.16
N LEU A 60 9.49 7.04 -5.18
CA LEU A 60 9.13 6.32 -6.40
C LEU A 60 7.72 6.68 -6.86
N VAL A 61 6.80 6.87 -5.91
CA VAL A 61 5.45 7.39 -6.18
C VAL A 61 5.54 8.78 -6.82
N VAL A 62 6.33 9.70 -6.25
CA VAL A 62 6.56 11.03 -6.81
C VAL A 62 7.10 10.97 -8.25
N LYS A 63 8.01 10.03 -8.56
CA LYS A 63 8.50 9.84 -9.94
C LYS A 63 7.40 9.35 -10.88
N SER A 64 6.51 8.49 -10.40
CA SER A 64 5.34 8.04 -11.17
C SER A 64 4.38 9.18 -11.44
N ASP A 65 4.15 10.08 -10.48
CA ASP A 65 3.31 11.26 -10.66
C ASP A 65 3.89 12.23 -11.69
N VAL A 66 5.19 12.51 -11.60
CA VAL A 66 5.89 13.34 -12.60
C VAL A 66 5.79 12.74 -14.00
N LEU A 67 5.96 11.42 -14.15
CA LEU A 67 5.79 10.75 -15.44
C LEU A 67 4.36 10.91 -15.98
N ARG A 68 3.35 10.75 -15.12
CA ARG A 68 1.94 10.93 -15.50
C ARG A 68 1.69 12.36 -16.01
N GLU A 69 2.11 13.36 -15.26
CA GLU A 69 1.94 14.78 -15.63
C GLU A 69 2.62 15.11 -16.96
N GLN A 70 3.84 14.61 -17.17
CA GLN A 70 4.55 14.79 -18.44
C GLN A 70 3.84 14.10 -19.61
N VAL A 71 3.26 12.92 -19.39
CA VAL A 71 2.45 12.22 -20.41
C VAL A 71 1.19 13.03 -20.74
N GLU A 72 0.51 13.59 -19.73
CA GLU A 72 -0.67 14.45 -19.93
C GLU A 72 -0.33 15.70 -20.76
N GLU A 73 0.80 16.35 -20.49
CA GLU A 73 1.30 17.45 -21.32
C GLU A 73 1.58 16.98 -22.76
N MET A 74 2.24 15.82 -22.92
CA MET A 74 2.52 15.25 -24.24
C MET A 74 1.27 14.89 -25.03
N ILE A 75 0.19 14.44 -24.37
CA ILE A 75 -1.09 14.14 -25.04
C ILE A 75 -1.61 15.38 -25.76
N THR A 76 -1.48 16.56 -25.16
CA THR A 76 -1.97 17.82 -25.76
C THR A 76 -1.00 18.42 -26.77
N THR A 77 0.31 18.28 -26.56
CA THR A 77 1.33 18.94 -27.38
C THR A 77 1.90 18.07 -28.50
N ARG A 78 2.01 16.75 -28.29
CA ARG A 78 2.64 15.76 -29.20
C ARG A 78 1.99 14.37 -29.07
N PRO A 79 0.71 14.19 -29.45
CA PRO A 79 -0.08 12.99 -29.15
C PRO A 79 0.53 11.67 -29.68
N GLU A 80 1.12 11.66 -30.88
CA GLU A 80 1.78 10.46 -31.41
C GLU A 80 3.01 10.03 -30.58
N ALA A 81 3.74 11.00 -30.03
CA ALA A 81 4.87 10.72 -29.13
C ALA A 81 4.38 10.17 -27.79
N ALA A 82 3.26 10.70 -27.27
CA ALA A 82 2.60 10.16 -26.07
C ALA A 82 2.18 8.70 -26.25
N LEU A 83 1.57 8.37 -27.40
CA LEU A 83 1.20 6.98 -27.74
C LEU A 83 2.41 6.04 -27.75
N LYS A 84 3.53 6.46 -28.34
CA LYS A 84 4.78 5.67 -28.35
C LYS A 84 5.31 5.43 -26.94
N LEU A 85 5.35 6.47 -26.10
CA LEU A 85 5.79 6.34 -24.70
C LEU A 85 4.87 5.40 -23.91
N LEU A 86 3.55 5.57 -24.02
CA LEU A 86 2.57 4.70 -23.36
C LEU A 86 2.68 3.24 -23.82
N ALA A 87 2.96 3.00 -25.10
CA ALA A 87 3.24 1.66 -25.60
C ALA A 87 4.51 1.06 -24.97
N GLU A 88 5.58 1.84 -24.78
CA GLU A 88 6.78 1.39 -24.06
C GLU A 88 6.49 1.09 -22.58
N VAL A 89 5.70 1.92 -21.90
CA VAL A 89 5.26 1.67 -20.51
C VAL A 89 4.52 0.34 -20.40
N GLU A 90 3.58 0.10 -21.31
CA GLU A 90 2.75 -1.10 -21.29
C GLU A 90 3.58 -2.40 -21.49
N LYS A 91 4.66 -2.34 -22.29
CA LYS A 91 5.55 -3.49 -22.53
C LYS A 91 6.17 -4.05 -21.26
N TRP A 92 6.49 -3.23 -20.27
CA TRP A 92 7.09 -3.69 -19.01
C TRP A 92 6.12 -3.69 -17.83
N HIS A 93 5.09 -2.83 -17.83
CA HIS A 93 4.12 -2.76 -16.74
C HIS A 93 3.38 -4.09 -16.56
N ARG A 94 2.81 -4.66 -17.63
CA ARG A 94 2.07 -5.94 -17.52
C ARG A 94 2.95 -7.09 -17.00
N PRO A 95 4.14 -7.36 -17.57
CA PRO A 95 5.01 -8.42 -17.04
C PRO A 95 5.45 -8.21 -15.59
N LEU A 96 5.74 -6.96 -15.17
CA LEU A 96 6.12 -6.68 -13.79
C LEU A 96 4.95 -6.91 -12.83
N THR A 97 3.73 -6.53 -13.19
CA THR A 97 2.54 -6.81 -12.39
C THR A 97 2.33 -8.31 -12.22
N THR A 98 2.49 -9.11 -13.28
CA THR A 98 2.45 -10.57 -13.20
C THR A 98 3.51 -11.13 -12.24
N LYS A 99 4.76 -10.64 -12.33
CA LYS A 99 5.85 -11.05 -11.43
C LYS A 99 5.58 -10.68 -9.97
N ALA A 100 5.03 -9.49 -9.73
CA ALA A 100 4.67 -9.03 -8.39
C ALA A 100 3.56 -9.90 -7.78
N VAL A 101 2.52 -10.23 -8.56
CA VAL A 101 1.44 -11.15 -8.13
C VAL A 101 2.02 -12.52 -7.80
N GLN A 102 2.86 -13.09 -8.67
CA GLN A 102 3.50 -14.38 -8.42
C GLN A 102 4.34 -14.35 -7.12
N ALA A 103 5.15 -13.31 -6.92
CA ALA A 103 5.95 -13.15 -5.71
C ALA A 103 5.08 -13.01 -4.45
N ALA A 104 3.97 -12.27 -4.52
CA ALA A 104 3.02 -12.14 -3.42
C ALA A 104 2.36 -13.49 -3.08
N ARG A 105 1.90 -14.22 -4.10
CA ARG A 105 1.30 -15.56 -3.93
C ARG A 105 2.29 -16.56 -3.33
N HIS A 106 3.56 -16.56 -3.76
CA HIS A 106 4.60 -17.39 -3.14
C HIS A 106 4.85 -17.06 -1.66
N ARG A 107 4.64 -15.81 -1.25
CA ARG A 107 4.74 -15.38 0.14
C ARG A 107 3.47 -15.63 0.95
N GLY A 108 2.47 -16.31 0.35
CA GLY A 108 1.23 -16.70 1.02
C GLY A 108 0.09 -15.67 0.94
N ALA A 109 0.26 -14.55 0.24
CA ALA A 109 -0.82 -13.56 0.07
C ALA A 109 -2.03 -14.21 -0.59
N SER A 110 -3.23 -14.01 -0.06
CA SER A 110 -4.47 -14.54 -0.63
C SER A 110 -4.89 -13.78 -1.90
N TRP A 111 -5.84 -14.31 -2.66
CA TRP A 111 -6.44 -13.57 -3.78
C TRP A 111 -7.19 -12.31 -3.34
N THR A 112 -7.65 -12.27 -2.09
CA THR A 112 -8.26 -11.07 -1.50
C THR A 112 -7.21 -9.98 -1.32
N ASP A 113 -6.04 -10.33 -0.78
CA ASP A 113 -4.93 -9.40 -0.57
C ASP A 113 -4.40 -8.85 -1.90
N VAL A 114 -4.21 -9.73 -2.89
CA VAL A 114 -3.81 -9.33 -4.25
C VAL A 114 -4.84 -8.42 -4.91
N GLY A 115 -6.14 -8.73 -4.78
CA GLY A 115 -7.21 -7.87 -5.30
C GLY A 115 -7.19 -6.49 -4.66
N SER A 116 -7.08 -6.43 -3.33
CA SER A 116 -6.99 -5.18 -2.58
C SER A 116 -5.79 -4.33 -3.03
N ALA A 117 -4.60 -4.93 -3.14
CA ALA A 117 -3.38 -4.23 -3.58
C ALA A 117 -3.48 -3.68 -5.02
N LEU A 118 -4.23 -4.35 -5.90
CA LEU A 118 -4.43 -3.93 -7.29
C LEU A 118 -5.68 -3.04 -7.50
N GLY A 119 -6.46 -2.77 -6.45
CA GLY A 119 -7.70 -2.00 -6.55
C GLY A 119 -8.81 -2.72 -7.33
N VAL A 120 -8.84 -4.06 -7.32
CA VAL A 120 -9.85 -4.89 -8.00
C VAL A 120 -10.50 -5.89 -7.05
N SER A 121 -11.64 -6.46 -7.44
CA SER A 121 -12.27 -7.51 -6.64
C SER A 121 -11.39 -8.78 -6.59
N ARG A 122 -11.54 -9.58 -5.52
CA ARG A 122 -10.92 -10.91 -5.39
C ARG A 122 -11.16 -11.78 -6.63
N GLN A 123 -12.40 -11.80 -7.13
CA GLN A 123 -12.76 -12.60 -8.31
C GLN A 123 -12.04 -12.11 -9.57
N ALA A 124 -12.01 -10.79 -9.79
CA ALA A 124 -11.31 -10.21 -10.94
C ALA A 124 -9.81 -10.49 -10.89
N ALA A 125 -9.19 -10.42 -9.71
CA ALA A 125 -7.79 -10.79 -9.53
C ALA A 125 -7.56 -12.28 -9.85
N HIS A 126 -8.36 -13.17 -9.27
CA HIS A 126 -8.24 -14.61 -9.52
C HIS A 126 -8.43 -14.94 -11.01
N GLU A 127 -9.48 -14.44 -11.66
CA GLU A 127 -9.72 -14.70 -13.09
C GLU A 127 -8.56 -14.22 -13.97
N ARG A 128 -8.00 -13.04 -13.66
CA ARG A 128 -6.88 -12.45 -14.39
C ARG A 128 -5.57 -13.24 -14.23
N PHE A 129 -5.34 -13.83 -13.06
CA PHE A 129 -4.05 -14.42 -12.70
C PHE A 129 -4.08 -15.92 -12.39
N ARG A 130 -5.21 -16.60 -12.59
CA ARG A 130 -5.36 -18.07 -12.37
C ARG A 130 -4.33 -18.93 -13.10
N ALA A 131 -3.77 -18.44 -14.21
CA ALA A 131 -2.71 -19.14 -14.94
C ALA A 131 -1.35 -19.12 -14.22
N LEU A 132 -1.20 -18.35 -13.14
CA LEU A 132 -0.01 -18.27 -12.30
C LEU A 132 -0.05 -19.24 -11.11
N GLU A 133 -1.06 -20.12 -11.01
CA GLU A 133 -1.14 -21.09 -9.93
C GLU A 133 0.12 -21.98 -9.92
N LEU A 134 0.87 -21.87 -8.82
CA LEU A 134 2.04 -22.66 -8.44
C LEU A 134 1.71 -23.45 -7.18
#